data_AF-A0A1Z8WL67-F1
#
_entry.id   AF-A0A1Z8WL67-F1
#
_cell.length_a   1.000
_cell.length_b   1.000
_cell.length_c   1.000
_cell.angle_alpha   90.00
_cell.angle_beta   90.00
_cell.angle_gamma   90.00
#
_symmetry.space_group_name_H-M   'P 1'
#
loop_
_entity.id
_entity.type
_entity.pdbx_description
1 polymer ?
#
loop_
_entity_poly.entity_id
_entity_poly.type
_entity_poly.pdbx_seq_one_letter_code
_entity_poly.pdbx_strand_id
1 'polypeptide(L)' 'MIRILIIFLFFALASISRGEVKYNKDVLPILAAKCFSCHGEDKVKRKANLRLDDKNSAYAKRDG' A
#
# COMPACT_ATOMS: atom_id res chain seq x y z
N MET A 1 -6.60 -40.87 19.89
CA MET A 1 -5.52 -40.03 20.45
C MET A 1 -4.58 -39.50 19.37
N ILE A 2 -3.95 -40.35 18.53
CA ILE A 2 -3.05 -39.92 17.43
C ILE A 2 -3.69 -38.94 16.44
N ARG A 3 -4.98 -39.13 16.09
CA ARG A 3 -5.70 -38.25 15.14
C ARG A 3 -5.91 -36.82 15.67
N ILE A 4 -6.12 -36.67 16.98
CA ILE A 4 -6.27 -35.35 17.63
C ILE A 4 -4.93 -34.63 17.67
N LEU A 5 -3.84 -35.38 17.90
CA LEU A 5 -2.48 -34.88 17.91
C LEU A 5 -2.05 -34.32 16.53
N ILE A 6 -2.44 -35.00 15.45
CA ILE A 6 -2.15 -34.57 14.06
C ILE A 6 -2.92 -33.29 13.69
N ILE A 7 -4.17 -33.17 14.13
CA ILE A 7 -5.00 -31.97 13.90
C ILE A 7 -4.43 -30.76 14.66
N PHE A 8 -4.00 -30.97 15.90
CA PHE A 8 -3.34 -29.92 16.70
C PHE A 8 -2.00 -29.47 16.12
N LEU A 9 -1.22 -30.41 15.57
CA LEU A 9 0.06 -30.11 14.92
C LEU A 9 -0.12 -29.25 13.64
N PHE A 10 -1.20 -29.49 12.88
CA PHE A 10 -1.51 -28.71 11.68
C PHE A 10 -1.93 -27.27 12.00
N PHE A 11 -2.62 -27.06 13.13
CA PHE A 11 -3.07 -25.73 13.55
C PHE A 11 -1.92 -24.85 14.04
N ALA A 12 -0.86 -25.45 14.58
CA ALA A 12 0.32 -24.72 15.04
C ALA A 12 1.22 -24.18 13.91
N LEU A 13 1.14 -24.71 12.69
CA LEU A 13 1.94 -24.27 11.54
C LEU A 13 1.30 -23.12 10.73
N ALA A 14 0.09 -22.71 11.08
CA ALA A 14 -0.56 -21.57 10.46
C ALA A 14 0.01 -20.25 11.03
N SER A 15 1.30 -19.99 10.77
CA SER A 15 1.89 -18.68 10.98
C SER A 15 1.17 -17.67 10.10
N ILE A 16 0.49 -16.72 10.73
CA ILE A 16 -0.17 -15.60 10.04
C ILE A 16 0.94 -14.69 9.52
N SER A 17 1.31 -14.88 8.26
CA SER A 17 2.12 -13.91 7.51
C SER A 17 1.26 -12.65 7.33
N ARG A 18 1.61 -11.57 8.04
CA ARG A 18 1.08 -10.26 7.72
C ARG A 18 1.85 -9.78 6.50
N GLY A 19 1.28 -10.04 5.32
CA GLY A 19 1.92 -9.77 4.05
C GLY A 19 2.46 -8.34 3.98
N GLU A 20 3.70 -8.21 3.50
CA GLU A 20 4.31 -6.90 3.28
C GLU A 20 3.47 -6.07 2.31
N VAL A 21 3.29 -4.79 2.62
CA VAL A 21 2.64 -3.85 1.72
C VAL A 21 3.53 -3.63 0.50
N LYS A 22 3.01 -3.97 -0.68
CA LYS A 22 3.69 -3.82 -1.96
C LYS A 22 3.12 -2.62 -2.69
N TYR A 23 3.90 -1.54 -2.78
CA TYR A 23 3.47 -0.27 -3.37
C TYR A 23 2.69 -0.45 -4.69
N ASN A 24 3.23 -1.20 -5.65
CA ASN A 24 2.60 -1.38 -6.97
C ASN A 24 1.27 -2.15 -6.93
N LYS A 25 1.05 -3.01 -5.92
CA LYS A 25 -0.16 -3.83 -5.80
C LYS A 25 -1.20 -3.18 -4.89
N ASP A 26 -0.75 -2.58 -3.79
CA ASP A 26 -1.63 -2.16 -2.71
C ASP A 26 -1.84 -0.65 -2.67
N VAL A 27 -0.84 0.16 -3.04
CA VAL A 27 -0.87 1.63 -2.89
C VAL A 27 -1.14 2.34 -4.21
N LEU A 28 -0.41 1.97 -5.26
CA LEU A 28 -0.48 2.62 -6.57
C LEU A 28 -1.90 2.62 -7.16
N PRO A 29 -2.69 1.52 -7.13
CA PRO A 29 -4.06 1.55 -7.65
C PRO A 29 -4.96 2.55 -6.92
N ILE A 30 -4.76 2.73 -5.61
CA ILE A 30 -5.53 3.67 -4.80
C ILE A 30 -5.19 5.10 -5.20
N LEU A 31 -3.90 5.43 -5.26
CA LEU A 31 -3.45 6.78 -5.64
C LEU A 31 -3.86 7.13 -7.07
N ALA A 32 -3.77 6.17 -8.01
CA ALA A 32 -4.21 6.35 -9.38
C ALA A 32 -5.72 6.64 -9.47
N ALA A 33 -6.54 5.88 -8.74
CA ALA A 33 -7.99 6.02 -8.78
C ALA A 33 -8.51 7.27 -8.05
N LYS A 34 -7.84 7.72 -6.99
CA LYS A 34 -8.39 8.73 -6.07
C LYS A 34 -7.62 10.05 -6.05
N CYS A 35 -6.36 10.07 -6.47
CA CYS A 35 -5.48 11.21 -6.22
C CYS A 35 -4.86 11.79 -7.50
N PHE A 36 -4.38 10.95 -8.41
CA PHE A 36 -3.58 11.41 -9.57
C PHE A 36 -4.36 12.29 -10.56
N SER A 37 -5.69 12.22 -10.59
CA SER A 37 -6.50 13.12 -11.43
C SER A 37 -6.28 14.61 -11.11
N CYS A 38 -5.99 14.94 -9.85
CA CYS A 38 -5.75 16.31 -9.38
C CYS A 38 -4.33 16.53 -8.84
N HIS A 39 -3.58 15.47 -8.52
CA HIS A 39 -2.24 15.55 -7.92
C HIS A 39 -1.22 14.66 -8.65
N GLY A 40 -1.41 14.44 -9.95
CA GLY A 40 -0.53 13.64 -10.80
C GLY A 40 0.42 14.49 -11.66
N GLU A 41 0.89 13.88 -12.75
CA GLU A 41 1.88 14.46 -13.66
C GLU A 41 1.41 15.70 -14.43
N ASP A 42 0.09 15.82 -14.67
CA ASP A 42 -0.51 16.92 -15.41
C ASP A 42 -0.40 18.23 -14.62
N LYS A 43 0.50 19.12 -15.03
CA LYS A 43 0.76 20.41 -14.38
C LYS A 43 -0.45 21.35 -14.41
N VAL A 44 -1.30 21.26 -15.44
CA VAL A 44 -2.46 22.16 -15.60
C VAL A 44 -3.57 21.77 -14.62
N LYS A 45 -3.77 20.46 -14.42
CA LYS A 45 -4.77 19.94 -13.47
C LYS A 45 -4.26 19.89 -12.02
N ARG A 46 -2.95 20.04 -11.81
CA ARG A 46 -2.32 19.86 -10.50
C ARG A 46 -2.77 20.93 -9.50
N LYS A 47 -3.36 20.48 -8.41
CA LYS A 47 -3.84 21.35 -7.32
C LYS A 47 -2.83 21.42 -6.17
N ALA A 48 -2.90 22.50 -5.39
CA ALA A 48 -2.15 22.71 -4.14
C ALA A 48 -0.63 22.51 -4.25
N ASN A 49 -0.04 22.70 -5.45
CA ASN A 49 1.36 22.41 -5.74
C ASN A 49 1.82 21.03 -5.22
N LEU A 50 0.91 20.04 -5.23
CA LEU A 50 1.12 18.71 -4.68
C LEU A 50 1.17 17.69 -5.82
N ARG A 51 2.24 16.90 -5.83
CA ARG A 51 2.49 15.84 -6.82
C ARG A 51 2.75 14.52 -6.10
N LEU A 52 1.83 13.57 -6.26
CA LEU A 52 1.84 12.29 -5.54
C LEU A 52 2.34 11.11 -6.39
N ASP A 53 2.41 11.27 -7.71
CA ASP A 53 2.97 10.27 -8.62
C ASP A 53 4.50 10.23 -8.60
N ASP A 54 5.13 11.33 -8.18
CA ASP A 54 6.58 11.44 -8.04
C ASP A 54 7.03 11.16 -6.60
N LYS A 55 7.95 10.20 -6.44
CA LYS A 55 8.44 9.76 -5.13
C LYS A 55 9.09 10.88 -4.32
N ASN A 56 9.94 11.68 -4.96
CA ASN A 56 10.67 12.74 -4.27
C ASN A 56 9.73 13.85 -3.81
N SER A 57 8.76 14.22 -4.65
CA SER A 57 7.75 15.21 -4.31
C SER A 57 6.78 14.72 -3.22
N ALA A 58 6.37 13.44 -3.28
CA ALA A 58 5.47 12.85 -2.30
C ALA A 58 6.08 12.78 -0.89
N TYR A 59 7.40 12.59 -0.77
CA TYR A 59 8.13 12.54 0.51
C TYR A 59 8.75 13.87 0.93
N ALA A 60 8.63 14.92 0.12
CA ALA A 60 9.17 16.23 0.47
C ALA A 60 8.53 16.74 1.76
N LYS A 61 9.35 17.30 2.66
CA LYS A 61 8.86 17.97 3.87
C LYS A 61 7.99 19.17 3.47
N ARG A 62 6.86 19.35 4.15
CA ARG A 62 5.91 20.45 3.94
C ARG A 62 5.52 21.01 5.31
N ASP A 63 5.19 22.29 5.35
CA ASP A 63 5.03 23.02 6.61
C ASP A 63 3.57 23.06 7.11
N GLY A 64 2.66 22.36 6.42
CA GLY A 64 1.23 22.29 6.73
C GLY A 64 0.47 23.47 6.18
#